data_AF-A0A961MP17-F1
#
_entry.id   AF-A0A961MP17-F1
#
_cell.length_a   1.000
_cell.length_b   1.000
_cell.length_c   1.000
_cell.angle_alpha   90.00
_cell.angle_beta   90.00
_cell.angle_gamma   90.00
#
_symmetry.space_group_name_H-M   'P 1'
#
loop_
_entity.id
_entity.type
_entity.pdbx_description
1 polymer ?
#
loop_
_entity_poly.entity_id
_entity_poly.type
_entity_poly.pdbx_seq_one_letter_code
_entity_poly.pdbx_strand_id
1 'polypeptide(L)'
;MTEIIQTLDSIDRGYSLLYCDLWGCLHDGHRAFPEAVAALERFRARGGRVVLLTNSPRPGRDVAVQLEGLGAPRSCYDLIVSSGDAAQAAMAAGQFGRRVYHIGPERDLGFFRDDAGRPYDIERVPLGEAEGIVCTGLFDDRAETPADYRATILEGKTRGLRL
;
A
#
# COMPACT_ATOMS: atom_id res chain seq x y z
N MET A 1 -29.20 -23.44 12.26
CA MET A 1 -28.10 -24.31 11.76
C MET A 1 -27.08 -23.36 11.14
N THR A 2 -25.83 -23.39 11.59
CA THR A 2 -24.79 -22.47 11.09
C THR A 2 -24.28 -22.98 9.76
N GLU A 3 -24.29 -22.12 8.73
CA GLU A 3 -23.71 -22.42 7.44
C GLU A 3 -22.20 -22.13 7.46
N ILE A 4 -21.38 -23.10 7.06
CA ILE A 4 -19.92 -22.93 6.96
C ILE A 4 -19.57 -22.63 5.51
N ILE A 5 -18.99 -21.46 5.27
CA ILE A 5 -18.53 -21.02 3.96
C ILE A 5 -17.20 -21.70 3.64
N GLN A 6 -17.18 -22.54 2.61
CA GLN A 6 -15.97 -23.28 2.20
C GLN A 6 -15.15 -22.52 1.14
N THR A 7 -15.82 -21.74 0.29
CA THR A 7 -15.19 -21.06 -0.85
C THR A 7 -15.88 -19.72 -1.11
N LEU A 8 -15.19 -18.81 -1.79
CA LEU A 8 -15.79 -17.54 -2.24
C LEU A 8 -16.99 -17.80 -3.17
N ASP A 9 -16.88 -18.78 -4.06
CA ASP A 9 -17.89 -19.17 -5.04
C ASP A 9 -19.27 -19.50 -4.45
N SER A 10 -19.35 -19.88 -3.16
CA SER A 10 -20.62 -20.19 -2.51
C SER A 10 -21.38 -18.96 -2.04
N ILE A 11 -20.74 -17.80 -1.94
CA ILE A 11 -21.33 -16.56 -1.43
C ILE A 11 -21.28 -15.39 -2.43
N ASP A 12 -20.59 -15.55 -3.55
CA ASP A 12 -20.24 -14.43 -4.42
C ASP A 12 -21.40 -13.92 -5.31
N ARG A 13 -22.45 -14.72 -5.52
CA ARG A 13 -23.57 -14.40 -6.43
C ARG A 13 -24.36 -13.13 -6.05
N GLY A 14 -24.27 -12.69 -4.80
CA GLY A 14 -24.90 -11.45 -4.32
C GLY A 14 -24.05 -10.19 -4.49
N TYR A 15 -22.80 -10.33 -4.95
CA TYR A 15 -21.82 -9.25 -4.97
C TYR A 15 -21.35 -8.96 -6.40
N SER A 16 -21.42 -7.70 -6.80
CA SER A 16 -20.87 -7.25 -8.09
C SER A 16 -19.41 -6.76 -7.97
N LEU A 17 -18.95 -6.52 -6.75
CA LEU A 17 -17.63 -5.97 -6.43
C LEU A 17 -17.04 -6.69 -5.23
N LEU A 18 -15.76 -7.01 -5.31
CA LEU A 18 -14.96 -7.59 -4.24
C LEU A 18 -13.78 -6.66 -3.93
N TYR A 19 -13.69 -6.22 -2.68
CA TYR A 19 -12.46 -5.66 -2.12
C TYR A 19 -11.65 -6.80 -1.51
N CYS A 20 -10.49 -7.09 -2.08
CA CYS A 20 -9.64 -8.21 -1.66
C CYS A 20 -8.33 -7.68 -1.11
N ASP A 21 -7.97 -8.12 0.10
CA ASP A 21 -6.67 -7.82 0.70
C ASP A 21 -5.53 -8.57 -0.01
N LEU A 22 -4.30 -8.16 0.23
CA LEU A 22 -3.10 -8.71 -0.40
C LEU A 22 -2.30 -9.62 0.55
N TRP A 23 -1.69 -9.05 1.58
CA TRP A 23 -0.76 -9.76 2.44
C TRP A 23 -1.49 -10.76 3.34
N GLY A 24 -1.16 -12.04 3.22
CA GLY A 24 -1.85 -13.13 3.93
C GLY A 24 -3.20 -13.53 3.32
N CYS A 25 -3.65 -12.85 2.26
CA CYS A 25 -4.89 -13.17 1.55
C CYS A 25 -4.63 -13.62 0.10
N LEU A 26 -3.92 -12.80 -0.69
CA LEU A 26 -3.50 -13.12 -2.06
C LEU A 26 -2.07 -13.66 -2.13
N HIS A 27 -1.17 -13.21 -1.25
CA HIS A 27 0.24 -13.61 -1.25
C HIS A 27 0.90 -13.52 0.14
N ASP A 28 2.07 -14.15 0.29
CA ASP A 28 2.90 -14.10 1.52
C ASP A 28 4.15 -13.21 1.38
N GLY A 29 4.27 -12.49 0.26
CA GLY A 29 5.41 -11.64 -0.05
C GLY A 29 6.57 -12.36 -0.75
N HIS A 30 6.49 -13.69 -0.88
CA HIS A 30 7.40 -14.53 -1.65
C HIS A 30 6.72 -15.10 -2.90
N ARG A 31 5.43 -15.44 -2.80
CA ARG A 31 4.59 -15.90 -3.91
C ARG A 31 3.11 -15.60 -3.69
N ALA A 32 2.36 -15.50 -4.78
CA ALA A 32 0.91 -15.51 -4.75
C ALA A 32 0.37 -16.91 -4.44
N PHE A 33 -0.78 -16.98 -3.77
CA PHE A 33 -1.48 -18.22 -3.50
C PHE A 33 -2.32 -18.63 -4.72
N PRO A 34 -2.03 -19.78 -5.37
CA PRO A 34 -2.72 -20.17 -6.61
C PRO A 34 -4.23 -20.26 -6.47
N GLU A 35 -4.73 -20.75 -5.34
CA GLU A 35 -6.16 -20.90 -5.07
C GLU A 35 -6.86 -19.54 -4.92
N ALA A 36 -6.19 -18.56 -4.33
CA ALA A 36 -6.69 -17.19 -4.22
C ALA A 36 -6.76 -16.52 -5.59
N VAL A 37 -5.69 -16.63 -6.38
CA VAL A 37 -5.65 -16.14 -7.78
C VAL A 37 -6.81 -16.74 -8.58
N ALA A 38 -6.98 -18.06 -8.54
CA ALA A 38 -8.04 -18.75 -9.26
C ALA A 38 -9.45 -18.34 -8.79
N ALA A 39 -9.65 -18.08 -7.49
CA ALA A 39 -10.93 -17.62 -6.97
C ALA A 39 -11.28 -16.22 -7.51
N LEU A 40 -10.32 -15.30 -7.55
CA LEU A 40 -10.53 -13.97 -8.10
C LEU A 40 -10.80 -14.00 -9.60
N GLU A 41 -10.07 -14.82 -10.36
CA GLU A 41 -10.33 -15.01 -11.79
C GLU A 41 -11.74 -15.57 -12.06
N ARG A 42 -12.20 -16.54 -11.27
CA ARG A 42 -13.57 -17.08 -11.39
C ARG A 42 -14.64 -16.04 -11.05
N PHE A 43 -14.42 -15.23 -10.01
CA PHE A 43 -15.33 -14.14 -9.67
C PHE A 43 -15.47 -13.14 -10.83
N ARG A 44 -14.34 -12.76 -11.44
CA ARG A 44 -14.32 -11.88 -12.62
C ARG A 44 -14.96 -12.51 -13.85
N ALA A 45 -14.71 -13.79 -14.10
CA ALA A 45 -15.30 -14.52 -15.23
C ALA A 45 -16.84 -14.58 -15.15
N ARG A 46 -17.41 -14.47 -13.95
CA ARG A 46 -18.87 -14.37 -13.72
C ARG A 46 -19.42 -12.94 -13.79
N GLY A 47 -18.61 -11.96 -14.15
CA GLY A 47 -19.00 -10.56 -14.28
C GLY A 47 -18.75 -9.69 -13.04
N GLY A 48 -18.17 -10.26 -11.98
CA GLY A 48 -17.75 -9.50 -10.81
C GLY A 48 -16.53 -8.62 -11.11
N ARG A 49 -16.33 -7.59 -10.27
CA ARG A 49 -15.15 -6.72 -10.31
C ARG A 49 -14.29 -6.93 -9.07
N VAL A 50 -12.98 -7.02 -9.25
CA VAL A 50 -12.04 -7.20 -8.13
C VAL A 50 -11.19 -5.94 -7.98
N VAL A 51 -11.27 -5.33 -6.80
CA VAL A 51 -10.37 -4.26 -6.38
C VAL A 51 -9.46 -4.83 -5.31
N LEU A 52 -8.16 -4.86 -5.61
CA LEU A 52 -7.15 -5.19 -4.60
C LEU A 52 -6.96 -3.97 -3.72
N LEU A 53 -7.21 -4.11 -2.42
CA LEU A 53 -7.17 -3.03 -1.45
C LEU A 53 -6.09 -3.34 -0.41
N THR A 54 -5.06 -2.52 -0.31
CA THR A 54 -3.88 -2.83 0.51
C THR A 54 -3.38 -1.66 1.34
N ASN A 55 -2.83 -1.96 2.52
CA ASN A 55 -2.11 -0.99 3.34
C ASN A 55 -0.64 -0.81 2.91
N SER A 56 -0.24 -1.27 1.71
CA SER A 56 1.10 -1.01 1.21
C SER A 56 1.35 0.50 1.08
N PRO A 57 2.50 1.02 1.58
CA PRO A 57 2.86 2.42 1.43
C PRO A 57 3.22 2.77 -0.02
N ARG A 58 3.44 1.75 -0.86
CA ARG A 58 3.78 1.92 -2.26
C ARG A 58 2.53 2.20 -3.09
N PRO A 59 2.60 3.10 -4.08
CA PRO A 59 1.50 3.36 -5.00
C PRO A 59 1.04 2.10 -5.74
N GLY A 60 -0.22 2.05 -6.15
CA GLY A 60 -0.83 0.88 -6.79
C GLY A 60 -0.07 0.37 -8.02
N ARG A 61 0.57 1.27 -8.78
CA ARG A 61 1.43 0.90 -9.92
C ARG A 61 2.66 0.07 -9.51
N ASP A 62 3.29 0.40 -8.39
CA ASP A 62 4.48 -0.29 -7.88
C ASP A 62 4.08 -1.63 -7.26
N VAL A 63 2.89 -1.66 -6.63
CA VAL A 63 2.26 -2.91 -6.16
C VAL A 63 1.94 -3.85 -7.32
N ALA A 64 1.44 -3.34 -8.45
CA ALA A 64 1.15 -4.16 -9.63
C ALA A 64 2.40 -4.89 -10.15
N VAL A 65 3.53 -4.17 -10.25
CA VAL A 65 4.83 -4.75 -10.66
C VAL A 65 5.28 -5.83 -9.68
N GLN A 66 5.12 -5.60 -8.37
CA GLN A 66 5.44 -6.62 -7.38
C GLN A 66 4.57 -7.87 -7.55
N LEU A 67 3.25 -7.70 -7.71
CA LEU A 67 2.31 -8.81 -7.83
C LEU A 67 2.63 -9.69 -9.05
N GLU A 68 3.01 -9.09 -10.18
CA GLU A 68 3.44 -9.84 -11.36
C GLU A 68 4.65 -10.73 -11.06
N GLY A 69 5.67 -10.19 -10.37
CA GLY A 69 6.84 -10.95 -9.94
C GLY A 69 6.52 -12.07 -8.93
N LEU A 70 5.43 -11.95 -8.17
CA LEU A 70 4.97 -12.96 -7.22
C LEU A 70 4.07 -14.03 -7.87
N GLY A 71 3.70 -13.87 -9.15
CA GLY A 71 2.80 -14.79 -9.85
C GLY A 71 1.31 -14.49 -9.69
N ALA A 72 0.93 -13.25 -9.34
CA ALA A 72 -0.45 -12.76 -9.37
C ALA A 72 -0.70 -11.96 -10.67
N PRO A 73 -1.26 -12.60 -11.72
CA PRO A 73 -1.40 -11.99 -13.03
C PRO A 73 -2.47 -10.89 -13.06
N ARG A 74 -2.39 -9.99 -14.05
CA ARG A 74 -3.39 -8.91 -14.28
C ARG A 74 -4.82 -9.45 -14.47
N SER A 75 -4.98 -10.71 -14.87
CA SER A 75 -6.25 -11.40 -15.02
C SER A 75 -6.99 -11.64 -13.69
N CYS A 76 -6.36 -11.53 -12.52
CA CYS A 76 -7.04 -11.75 -11.25
C CYS A 76 -7.63 -10.48 -10.60
N TYR A 77 -7.43 -9.28 -11.18
CA TYR A 77 -8.02 -8.04 -10.62
C TYR A 77 -8.44 -7.04 -11.69
N ASP A 78 -9.24 -6.03 -11.33
CA ASP A 78 -9.61 -4.90 -12.19
C ASP A 78 -8.84 -3.63 -11.81
N LEU A 79 -8.64 -3.37 -10.52
CA LEU A 79 -7.97 -2.19 -9.98
C LEU A 79 -7.15 -2.55 -8.73
N ILE A 80 -6.10 -1.78 -8.46
CA ILE A 80 -5.38 -1.77 -7.19
C ILE A 80 -5.56 -0.40 -6.55
N VAL A 81 -5.87 -0.38 -5.25
CA VAL A 81 -5.91 0.82 -4.43
C VAL A 81 -5.04 0.56 -3.20
N SER A 82 -4.03 1.40 -2.98
CA SER A 82 -3.16 1.31 -1.81
C SER A 82 -3.33 2.48 -0.84
N SER A 83 -2.96 2.28 0.42
CA SER A 83 -2.79 3.39 1.37
C SER A 83 -1.72 4.38 0.90
N GLY A 84 -0.72 3.91 0.17
CA GLY A 84 0.24 4.74 -0.56
C GLY A 84 -0.42 5.72 -1.52
N ASP A 85 -1.39 5.28 -2.33
CA ASP A 85 -2.12 6.18 -3.25
C ASP A 85 -2.86 7.29 -2.48
N ALA A 86 -3.53 6.93 -1.38
CA ALA A 86 -4.24 7.89 -0.54
C ALA A 86 -3.28 8.88 0.15
N ALA A 87 -2.14 8.39 0.65
CA ALA A 87 -1.12 9.22 1.26
C ALA A 87 -0.42 10.15 0.24
N GLN A 88 -0.21 9.69 -0.99
CA GLN A 88 0.28 10.55 -2.09
C GLN A 88 -0.71 11.68 -2.36
N ALA A 89 -2.01 11.39 -2.42
CA ALA A 89 -3.04 12.40 -2.64
C ALA A 89 -3.06 13.45 -1.51
N ALA A 90 -2.96 13.02 -0.24
CA ALA A 90 -2.87 13.91 0.91
C ALA A 90 -1.60 14.78 0.89
N MET A 91 -0.46 14.20 0.53
CA MET A 91 0.80 14.92 0.36
C MET A 91 0.73 15.95 -0.76
N ALA A 92 0.23 15.57 -1.94
CA ALA A 92 0.06 16.47 -3.08
C ALA A 92 -0.93 17.62 -2.78
N ALA A 93 -1.92 17.38 -1.90
CA ALA A 93 -2.83 18.41 -1.39
C ALA A 93 -2.21 19.33 -0.33
N GLY A 94 -0.92 19.14 0.02
CA GLY A 94 -0.20 19.98 0.97
C GLY A 94 -0.51 19.69 2.44
N GLN A 95 -1.11 18.54 2.77
CA GLN A 95 -1.50 18.23 4.15
C GLN A 95 -0.30 18.17 5.11
N PHE A 96 0.90 17.84 4.60
CA PHE A 96 2.14 17.67 5.38
C PHE A 96 3.19 18.77 5.14
N GLY A 97 2.83 19.87 4.47
CA GLY A 97 3.81 20.87 4.02
C GLY A 97 4.60 20.43 2.80
N ARG A 98 5.60 21.22 2.41
CA ARG A 98 6.43 20.97 1.22
C ARG A 98 7.81 20.43 1.56
N ARG A 99 8.32 20.75 2.74
CA ARG A 99 9.58 20.21 3.25
C ARG A 99 9.27 19.08 4.23
N VAL A 100 9.52 17.84 3.83
CA VAL A 100 9.14 16.66 4.63
C VAL A 100 10.36 15.88 5.07
N TYR A 101 10.32 15.36 6.30
CA TYR A 101 11.25 14.33 6.74
C TYR A 101 10.67 12.96 6.37
N HIS A 102 11.38 12.20 5.54
CA HIS A 102 10.95 10.86 5.13
C HIS A 102 11.51 9.81 6.10
N ILE A 103 10.62 8.98 6.64
CA ILE A 103 10.96 7.79 7.40
C ILE A 103 10.59 6.58 6.53
N GLY A 104 11.60 5.86 6.05
CA GLY A 104 11.37 4.67 5.23
C GLY A 104 12.55 4.32 4.32
N PRO A 105 12.51 3.13 3.72
CA PRO A 105 13.62 2.59 2.95
C PRO A 105 13.68 3.21 1.55
N GLU A 106 14.85 3.14 0.89
CA GLU A 106 15.04 3.68 -0.47
C GLU A 106 14.08 3.09 -1.51
N ARG A 107 13.68 1.83 -1.33
CA ARG A 107 12.72 1.14 -2.21
C ARG A 107 11.33 1.79 -2.23
N ASP A 108 11.00 2.59 -1.23
CA ASP A 108 9.71 3.30 -1.15
C ASP A 108 9.78 4.71 -1.76
N LEU A 109 10.93 5.14 -2.30
CA LEU A 109 11.07 6.47 -2.91
C LEU A 109 10.18 6.69 -4.14
N GLY A 110 9.64 5.62 -4.73
CA GLY A 110 8.57 5.69 -5.72
C GLY A 110 7.35 6.48 -5.23
N PHE A 111 7.11 6.52 -3.91
CA PHE A 111 6.07 7.32 -3.27
C PHE A 111 6.17 8.83 -3.56
N PHE A 112 7.36 9.38 -3.83
CA PHE A 112 7.52 10.81 -4.13
C PHE A 112 7.38 11.14 -5.61
N ARG A 113 6.86 10.21 -6.42
CA ARG A 113 6.64 10.38 -7.86
C ARG A 113 5.20 10.09 -8.25
N ASP A 114 4.70 10.80 -9.24
CA ASP A 114 3.42 10.52 -9.87
C ASP A 114 3.50 9.30 -10.82
N ASP A 115 2.38 8.96 -11.45
CA ASP A 115 2.29 7.80 -12.37
C ASP A 115 3.15 7.95 -13.63
N ALA A 116 3.53 9.18 -14.00
CA ALA A 116 4.47 9.45 -15.09
C ALA A 116 5.94 9.46 -14.62
N GLY A 117 6.19 9.15 -13.34
CA GLY A 117 7.52 9.18 -12.74
C GLY A 117 8.04 10.58 -12.41
N ARG A 118 7.20 11.63 -12.54
CA ARG A 118 7.58 13.01 -12.23
C ARG A 118 7.58 13.21 -10.72
N PRO A 119 8.59 13.88 -10.16
CA PRO A 119 8.61 14.15 -8.73
C PRO A 119 7.44 15.07 -8.35
N TYR A 120 6.82 14.81 -7.19
CA TYR A 120 5.94 15.80 -6.58
C TYR A 120 6.75 17.02 -6.13
N ASP A 121 6.05 18.13 -5.96
CA ASP A 121 6.62 19.40 -5.50
C ASP A 121 6.85 19.39 -3.97
N ILE A 122 7.69 18.45 -3.56
CA ILE A 122 8.01 18.08 -2.18
C ILE A 122 9.53 17.94 -2.07
N GLU A 123 10.11 18.62 -1.11
CA GLU A 123 11.52 18.55 -0.77
C GLU A 123 11.71 17.64 0.44
N ARG A 124 12.54 16.61 0.31
CA ARG A 124 12.91 15.76 1.44
C ARG A 124 14.08 16.41 2.17
N VAL A 125 13.89 16.76 3.44
CA VAL A 125 14.86 17.51 4.26
C VAL A 125 15.18 16.76 5.55
N PRO A 126 16.30 17.08 6.23
CA PRO A 126 16.55 16.60 7.59
C PRO A 126 15.42 17.00 8.55
N LEU A 127 15.20 16.21 9.61
CA LEU A 127 14.12 16.45 10.57
C LEU A 127 14.08 17.90 11.05
N GLY A 128 15.24 18.48 11.38
CA GLY A 128 15.42 19.89 11.83
C GLY A 128 14.77 20.96 10.95
N GLU A 129 14.58 20.69 9.67
CA GLU A 129 14.07 21.65 8.66
C GLU A 129 12.66 21.31 8.17
N ALA A 130 12.11 20.18 8.61
CA ALA A 130 10.84 19.66 8.13
C ALA A 130 9.62 20.43 8.67
N GLU A 131 8.58 20.48 7.83
CA GLU A 131 7.22 20.97 8.09
C GLU A 131 6.25 19.82 8.41
N GLY A 132 6.60 18.60 7.96
CA GLY A 132 5.87 17.37 8.22
C GLY A 132 6.75 16.13 8.09
N ILE A 133 6.21 14.99 8.49
CA ILE A 133 6.85 13.69 8.40
C ILE A 133 6.02 12.83 7.45
N VAL A 134 6.69 12.16 6.52
CA VAL A 134 6.10 11.11 5.67
C VAL A 134 6.74 9.80 6.08
N CYS A 135 5.93 8.86 6.61
CA CYS A 135 6.42 7.55 7.04
C CYS A 135 5.90 6.46 6.10
N THR A 136 6.79 5.83 5.34
CA THR A 136 6.46 4.66 4.49
C THR A 136 6.87 3.35 5.15
N GLY A 137 7.76 3.37 6.15
CA GLY A 137 8.23 2.20 6.87
C GLY A 137 9.41 2.53 7.76
N LEU A 138 10.12 1.50 8.23
CA LEU A 138 11.44 1.68 8.89
C LEU A 138 12.50 1.93 7.80
N PHE A 139 13.60 2.61 8.13
CA PHE A 139 14.79 2.72 7.26
C PHE A 139 15.35 1.33 6.93
N ASP A 140 15.48 0.47 7.94
CA ASP A 140 15.84 -0.95 7.78
C ASP A 140 14.88 -1.85 8.58
N ASP A 141 13.90 -2.42 7.88
CA ASP A 141 12.89 -3.30 8.46
C ASP A 141 13.39 -4.71 8.85
N ARG A 142 14.69 -5.00 8.64
CA ARG A 142 15.32 -6.25 9.06
C ARG A 142 16.12 -6.11 10.35
N ALA A 143 16.60 -4.91 10.65
CA ALA A 143 17.48 -4.65 11.78
C ALA A 143 16.84 -3.77 12.85
N GLU A 144 15.92 -2.89 12.47
CA GLU A 144 15.38 -1.87 13.36
C GLU A 144 13.99 -2.23 13.88
N THR A 145 13.60 -1.53 14.94
CA THR A 145 12.32 -1.67 15.62
C THR A 145 11.68 -0.31 15.81
N PRO A 146 10.37 -0.24 16.11
CA PRO A 146 9.73 1.04 16.43
C PRO A 146 10.39 1.81 17.59
N ALA A 147 11.10 1.12 18.49
CA ALA A 147 11.78 1.76 19.62
C ALA A 147 12.93 2.69 19.16
N ASP A 148 13.61 2.34 18.06
CA ASP A 148 14.72 3.10 17.51
C ASP A 148 14.27 4.48 17.00
N TYR A 149 12.98 4.61 16.66
CA TYR A 149 12.37 5.83 16.14
C TYR A 149 11.75 6.72 17.22
N ARG A 150 11.76 6.28 18.49
CA ARG A 150 11.08 6.99 19.58
C ARG A 150 11.56 8.43 19.72
N ALA A 151 12.87 8.67 19.61
CA ALA A 151 13.45 10.01 19.71
C ALA A 151 13.00 10.91 18.55
N THR A 152 13.11 10.40 17.32
CA THR A 152 12.68 11.06 16.08
C THR A 152 11.20 11.45 16.11
N ILE A 153 10.31 10.52 16.47
CA ILE A 153 8.87 10.77 16.54
C ILE A 153 8.53 11.73 17.68
N LEU A 154 9.22 11.64 18.83
CA LEU A 154 9.02 12.57 19.95
C LEU A 154 9.44 13.99 19.58
N GLU A 155 10.56 14.16 18.87
CA GLU A 155 10.99 15.47 18.37
C GLU A 155 9.95 16.04 17.39
N GLY A 156 9.51 15.24 16.41
CA GLY A 156 8.48 15.64 15.45
C GLY A 156 7.19 16.10 16.15
N LYS A 157 6.72 15.33 17.13
CA LYS A 157 5.57 15.69 17.96
C LYS A 157 5.80 17.00 18.74
N THR A 158 6.98 17.16 19.36
CA THR A 158 7.31 18.34 20.17
C THR A 158 7.33 19.61 19.33
N ARG A 159 7.73 19.50 18.06
CA ARG A 159 7.74 20.60 17.09
C ARG A 159 6.41 20.83 16.38
N GLY A 160 5.39 20.02 16.66
CA GLY A 160 4.08 20.13 16.02
C GLY A 160 4.09 19.74 14.54
N LEU A 161 5.03 18.88 14.12
CA LEU A 161 5.05 18.37 12.75
C LEU A 161 3.83 17.50 12.49
N ARG A 162 3.25 17.65 11.30
CA ARG A 162 2.15 16.79 10.83
C ARG A 162 2.71 15.44 10.41
N LEU A 163 2.00 14.35 10.71
CA LEU A 163 2.31 12.97 10.36
C LEU A 163 1.06 12.31 9.78
#